data_AF-A0A967W1E5-F1
#
_entry.id   AF-A0A967W1E5-F1
#
_cell.length_a   1.000
_cell.length_b   1.000
_cell.length_c   1.000
_cell.angle_alpha   90.00
_cell.angle_beta   90.00
_cell.angle_gamma   90.00
#
_symmetry.space_group_name_H-M   'P 1'
#
loop_
_entity.id
_entity.type
_entity.pdbx_description
1 polymer ?
#
loop_
_entity_poly.entity_id
_entity_poly.type
_entity_poly.pdbx_seq_one_letter_code
_entity_poly.pdbx_strand_id
1 'polypeptide(L)'
;MKRLLLAIFIILISSPLLFAQQTGQQKMHQQMQEMQKMTQKMNDLLERTQRMNQEMNRQMKQMQDEQVNNQYRMMYRFNEQLHMALGNMKNASERCDLMMQNKEMMRDKEMQQEIERLQKHLGEMATQAEDAVQTMERLTKRMQLQKTAQLNENE
;
A
#
# COMPACT_ATOMS: atom_id res chain seq x y z
N MET A 1 46.99 -53.82 26.77
CA MET A 1 46.45 -54.10 25.41
C MET A 1 44.94 -54.24 25.48
N LYS A 2 44.22 -53.51 24.63
CA LYS A 2 42.87 -53.81 24.07
C LYS A 2 41.71 -53.95 25.09
N ARG A 3 40.96 -52.86 25.35
CA ARG A 3 39.71 -52.45 24.66
C ARG A 3 38.52 -53.41 24.87
N LEU A 4 37.50 -52.96 25.61
CA LEU A 4 36.06 -53.21 25.36
C LEU A 4 35.26 -52.32 26.33
N LEU A 5 35.08 -51.02 26.04
CA LEU A 5 33.92 -50.45 25.34
C LEU A 5 32.58 -51.00 25.85
N LEU A 6 32.15 -50.50 27.02
CA LEU A 6 30.77 -50.62 27.48
C LEU A 6 29.96 -49.49 26.84
N ALA A 7 29.02 -49.90 25.99
CA ALA A 7 28.22 -49.05 25.13
C ALA A 7 27.26 -48.16 25.94
N ILE A 8 27.47 -46.86 25.90
CA ILE A 8 26.44 -45.86 26.17
C ILE A 8 25.73 -45.61 24.83
N PHE A 9 24.57 -46.22 24.64
CA PHE A 9 23.70 -45.95 23.51
C PHE A 9 22.34 -45.49 24.04
N ILE A 10 22.31 -44.27 24.61
CA ILE A 10 21.07 -43.52 24.75
C ILE A 10 20.93 -42.71 23.47
N ILE A 11 20.11 -43.23 22.56
CA ILE A 11 19.71 -42.58 21.32
C ILE A 11 18.92 -41.33 21.71
N LEU A 12 19.58 -40.17 21.68
CA LEU A 12 18.93 -38.87 21.54
C LEU A 12 18.29 -38.84 20.16
N ILE A 13 17.00 -39.19 20.11
CA ILE A 13 16.14 -38.99 18.95
C ILE A 13 16.02 -37.48 18.75
N SER A 14 16.97 -36.92 18.01
CA SER A 14 16.94 -35.57 17.47
C SER A 14 16.01 -35.58 16.27
N SER A 15 14.72 -35.34 16.50
CA SER A 15 13.74 -35.16 15.44
C SER A 15 13.81 -33.70 14.94
N PRO A 16 14.34 -33.39 13.75
CA PRO A 16 14.31 -32.03 13.19
C PRO A 16 12.92 -31.57 12.72
N LEU A 17 11.87 -32.36 12.95
CA LEU A 17 10.52 -32.12 12.43
C LEU A 17 9.73 -31.00 13.12
N LEU A 18 10.14 -30.52 14.29
CA LEU A 18 9.39 -29.50 15.03
C LEU A 18 9.63 -28.06 14.53
N PHE A 19 10.69 -27.79 13.79
CA PHE A 19 11.06 -26.42 13.37
C PHE A 19 10.32 -25.94 12.10
N ALA A 20 9.74 -26.85 11.30
CA ALA A 20 9.05 -26.50 10.06
C ALA A 20 7.60 -25.98 10.28
N GLN A 21 6.98 -26.31 11.42
CA GLN A 21 5.57 -25.97 11.68
C GLN A 21 5.42 -24.64 12.44
N GLN A 22 6.44 -24.20 13.17
CA GLN A 22 6.40 -22.96 13.96
C GLN A 22 6.63 -21.69 13.13
N THR A 23 7.36 -21.77 12.01
CA THR A 23 7.71 -20.63 11.17
C THR A 23 6.54 -20.12 10.30
N GLY A 24 5.64 -21.01 9.88
CA GLY A 24 4.51 -20.66 9.01
C GLY A 24 3.47 -19.73 9.68
N GLN A 25 3.13 -19.99 10.94
CA GLN A 25 2.18 -19.16 11.68
C GLN A 25 2.70 -17.74 11.93
N GLN A 26 4.00 -17.60 12.19
CA GLN A 26 4.60 -16.29 12.46
C GLN A 26 4.65 -15.41 11.20
N LYS A 27 4.98 -16.02 10.05
CA LYS A 27 5.00 -15.32 8.76
C LYS A 27 3.62 -14.76 8.37
N MET A 28 2.56 -15.55 8.60
CA MET A 28 1.18 -15.15 8.30
C MET A 28 0.75 -13.93 9.15
N HIS A 29 1.12 -13.91 10.43
CA HIS A 29 0.80 -12.77 11.30
C HIS A 29 1.49 -11.48 10.84
N GLN A 30 2.74 -11.57 10.41
CA GLN A 30 3.47 -10.42 9.86
C GLN A 30 2.82 -9.88 8.59
N GLN A 31 2.43 -10.78 7.68
CA GLN A 31 1.76 -10.40 6.44
C GLN A 31 0.43 -9.68 6.72
N MET A 32 -0.41 -10.17 7.64
CA MET A 32 -1.65 -9.47 8.00
C MET A 32 -1.38 -8.05 8.52
N GLN A 33 -0.32 -7.87 9.30
CA GLN A 33 0.05 -6.55 9.82
C GLN A 33 0.49 -5.59 8.71
N GLU A 34 1.25 -6.07 7.71
CA GLU A 34 1.62 -5.28 6.53
C GLU A 34 0.39 -4.85 5.74
N MET A 35 -0.61 -5.74 5.62
CA MET A 35 -1.87 -5.45 4.95
C MET A 35 -2.66 -4.34 5.65
N GLN A 36 -2.76 -4.40 6.98
CA GLN A 36 -3.43 -3.37 7.77
C GLN A 36 -2.75 -2.01 7.60
N LYS A 37 -1.41 -1.97 7.62
CA LYS A 37 -0.64 -0.73 7.36
C LYS A 37 -0.92 -0.18 5.97
N MET A 38 -0.97 -1.05 4.95
CA MET A 38 -1.30 -0.63 3.60
C MET A 38 -2.72 -0.07 3.49
N THR A 39 -3.72 -0.71 4.10
CA THR A 39 -5.10 -0.21 4.11
C THR A 39 -5.21 1.15 4.81
N GLN A 40 -4.51 1.33 5.95
CA GLN A 40 -4.44 2.62 6.62
C GLN A 40 -3.78 3.69 5.74
N LYS A 41 -2.68 3.35 5.07
CA LYS A 41 -2.00 4.23 4.12
C LYS A 41 -2.91 4.62 2.96
N MET A 42 -3.68 3.68 2.40
CA MET A 42 -4.67 3.98 1.35
C MET A 42 -5.76 4.93 1.83
N ASN A 43 -6.24 4.79 3.07
CA ASN A 43 -7.21 5.72 3.65
C ASN A 43 -6.63 7.14 3.75
N ASP A 44 -5.37 7.29 4.19
CA ASP A 44 -4.69 8.59 4.21
C ASP A 44 -4.59 9.20 2.79
N LEU A 45 -4.16 8.42 1.81
CA LEU A 45 -4.07 8.88 0.42
C LEU A 45 -5.44 9.26 -0.17
N LEU A 46 -6.50 8.50 0.16
CA LEU A 46 -7.87 8.84 -0.22
C LEU A 46 -8.30 10.18 0.36
N GLU A 47 -8.02 10.43 1.64
CA GLU A 47 -8.34 11.71 2.28
C GLU A 47 -7.53 12.86 1.65
N ARG A 48 -6.24 12.66 1.40
CA ARG A 48 -5.37 13.67 0.78
C ARG A 48 -5.81 14.02 -0.63
N THR A 49 -6.12 13.03 -1.46
CA THR A 49 -6.68 13.25 -2.81
C THR A 49 -8.04 13.93 -2.75
N GLN A 50 -8.93 13.57 -1.82
CA GLN A 50 -10.21 14.25 -1.65
C GLN A 50 -10.03 15.72 -1.26
N ARG A 51 -9.13 16.03 -0.32
CA ARG A 51 -8.81 17.41 0.09
C ARG A 51 -8.24 18.22 -1.08
N MET A 52 -7.32 17.66 -1.86
CA MET A 52 -6.82 18.32 -3.07
C MET A 52 -7.93 18.62 -4.08
N ASN A 53 -8.87 17.70 -4.30
CA ASN A 53 -10.02 17.94 -5.19
C ASN A 53 -10.90 19.09 -4.70
N GLN A 54 -11.18 19.13 -3.40
CA GLN A 54 -11.96 20.23 -2.81
C GLN A 54 -11.25 21.57 -2.98
N GLU A 55 -9.95 21.63 -2.72
CA GLU A 55 -9.16 22.85 -2.86
C GLU A 55 -9.09 23.30 -4.32
N MET A 56 -8.77 22.41 -5.25
CA MET A 56 -8.75 22.73 -6.67
C MET A 56 -10.11 23.23 -7.17
N ASN A 57 -11.21 22.63 -6.72
CA ASN A 57 -12.56 23.08 -7.08
C ASN A 57 -12.88 24.49 -6.53
N ARG A 58 -12.44 24.81 -5.32
CA ARG A 58 -12.56 26.17 -4.76
C ARG A 58 -11.76 27.18 -5.57
N GLN A 59 -10.52 26.84 -5.91
CA GLN A 59 -9.64 27.70 -6.70
C GLN A 59 -10.23 27.94 -8.10
N MET A 60 -10.71 26.90 -8.79
CA MET A 60 -11.35 27.04 -10.11
C MET A 60 -12.54 28.01 -10.11
N LYS A 61 -13.34 28.04 -9.02
CA LYS A 61 -14.48 28.96 -8.90
C LYS A 61 -14.09 30.42 -8.69
N GLN A 62 -12.90 30.66 -8.15
CA GLN A 62 -12.38 32.00 -7.86
C GLN A 62 -11.54 32.58 -9.00
N MET A 63 -11.23 31.78 -10.03
CA MET A 63 -10.36 32.21 -11.12
C MET A 63 -11.15 32.68 -12.33
N GLN A 64 -10.79 33.87 -12.82
CA GLN A 64 -11.29 34.44 -14.08
C GLN A 64 -10.41 34.08 -15.28
N ASP A 65 -9.12 33.78 -15.05
CA ASP A 65 -8.20 33.36 -16.11
C ASP A 65 -8.52 31.94 -16.59
N GLU A 66 -8.93 31.82 -17.86
CA GLU A 66 -9.32 30.55 -18.48
C GLU A 66 -8.15 29.57 -18.65
N GLN A 67 -6.94 30.07 -18.90
CA GLN A 67 -5.75 29.22 -19.08
C GLN A 67 -5.37 28.55 -17.77
N VAL A 68 -5.34 29.31 -16.67
CA VAL A 68 -5.06 28.77 -15.34
C VAL A 68 -6.21 27.85 -14.90
N ASN A 69 -7.47 28.23 -15.13
CA ASN A 69 -8.63 27.40 -14.82
C ASN A 69 -8.56 26.04 -15.55
N ASN A 70 -8.12 26.00 -16.81
CA ASN A 70 -7.94 24.76 -17.54
C ASN A 70 -6.87 23.84 -16.91
N GLN A 71 -5.75 24.41 -16.42
CA GLN A 71 -4.72 23.62 -15.72
C GLN A 71 -5.27 22.99 -14.44
N TYR A 72 -6.02 23.76 -13.63
CA TYR A 72 -6.67 23.24 -12.44
C TYR A 72 -7.71 22.17 -12.77
N ARG A 73 -8.46 22.33 -13.86
CA ARG A 73 -9.44 21.33 -14.32
C ARG A 73 -8.78 20.01 -14.71
N MET A 74 -7.64 20.06 -15.40
CA MET A 74 -6.87 18.85 -15.73
C MET A 74 -6.38 18.14 -14.46
N MET A 75 -5.84 18.89 -13.50
CA MET A 75 -5.37 18.32 -12.23
C MET A 75 -6.48 17.76 -11.37
N TYR A 76 -7.61 18.45 -11.31
CA TYR A 76 -8.82 17.96 -10.65
C TYR A 76 -9.25 16.60 -11.22
N ARG A 77 -9.37 16.48 -12.54
CA ARG A 77 -9.77 15.22 -13.19
C ARG A 77 -8.76 14.10 -12.94
N PHE A 78 -7.47 14.40 -13.04
CA PHE A 78 -6.43 13.41 -12.77
C PHE A 78 -6.51 12.91 -11.33
N ASN A 79 -6.68 13.83 -10.38
CA ASN A 79 -6.77 13.50 -8.97
C ASN A 79 -8.07 12.73 -8.61
N GLU A 80 -9.19 12.98 -9.29
CA GLU A 80 -10.38 12.11 -9.21
C GLU A 80 -10.09 10.69 -9.67
N GLN A 81 -9.40 10.51 -10.80
CA GLN A 81 -9.01 9.17 -11.28
C GLN A 81 -8.09 8.47 -10.28
N LEU A 82 -7.13 9.19 -9.73
CA LEU A 82 -6.23 8.66 -8.70
C LEU A 82 -7.00 8.27 -7.44
N HIS A 83 -7.95 9.08 -6.99
CA HIS A 83 -8.82 8.77 -5.86
C HIS A 83 -9.62 7.47 -6.09
N MET A 84 -10.20 7.29 -7.28
CA MET A 84 -10.90 6.04 -7.61
C MET A 84 -9.96 4.84 -7.65
N ALA A 85 -8.76 4.99 -8.22
CA ALA A 85 -7.76 3.92 -8.26
C ALA A 85 -7.34 3.50 -6.84
N LEU A 86 -7.09 4.47 -5.95
CA LEU A 86 -6.80 4.23 -4.53
C LEU A 86 -7.95 3.48 -3.83
N GLY A 87 -9.21 3.84 -4.13
CA GLY A 87 -10.38 3.16 -3.59
C GLY A 87 -10.47 1.70 -4.04
N ASN A 88 -10.19 1.44 -5.32
CA ASN A 88 -10.13 0.09 -5.85
C ASN A 88 -9.00 -0.73 -5.23
N MET A 89 -7.82 -0.14 -5.05
CA MET A 89 -6.68 -0.78 -4.39
C MET A 89 -6.97 -1.10 -2.93
N LYS A 90 -7.61 -0.18 -2.19
CA LYS A 90 -8.08 -0.43 -0.82
C LYS A 90 -9.01 -1.65 -0.78
N ASN A 91 -10.01 -1.68 -1.66
CA ASN A 91 -10.96 -2.80 -1.72
C ASN A 91 -10.27 -4.13 -2.07
N ALA A 92 -9.28 -4.10 -2.98
CA ALA A 92 -8.49 -5.28 -3.31
C ALA A 92 -7.64 -5.76 -2.13
N SER A 93 -7.04 -4.83 -1.38
CA SER A 93 -6.30 -5.11 -0.15
C SER A 93 -7.19 -5.78 0.91
N GLU A 94 -8.37 -5.22 1.17
CA GLU A 94 -9.33 -5.78 2.13
C GLU A 94 -9.80 -7.18 1.73
N ARG A 95 -10.04 -7.42 0.43
CA ARG A 95 -10.38 -8.76 -0.07
C ARG A 95 -9.22 -9.75 0.06
N CYS A 96 -8.00 -9.31 -0.18
CA CYS A 96 -6.82 -10.15 -0.02
C CYS A 96 -6.58 -10.51 1.46
N ASP A 97 -6.84 -9.60 2.40
CA ASP A 97 -6.82 -9.90 3.84
C ASP A 97 -7.87 -10.97 4.20
N LEU A 98 -9.09 -10.89 3.65
CA LEU A 98 -10.11 -11.93 3.85
C LEU A 98 -9.69 -13.30 3.28
N MET A 99 -9.00 -13.32 2.13
CA MET A 99 -8.47 -14.56 1.56
C MET A 99 -7.39 -15.18 2.45
N MET A 100 -6.51 -14.37 3.05
CA MET A 100 -5.51 -14.85 4.01
C MET A 100 -6.12 -15.41 5.30
N GLN A 101 -7.27 -14.89 5.74
CA GLN A 101 -7.98 -15.41 6.90
C GLN A 101 -8.73 -16.71 6.61
N ASN A 102 -8.93 -17.05 5.33
CA ASN A 102 -9.61 -18.28 4.94
C ASN A 102 -8.68 -19.50 5.10
N LYS A 103 -8.92 -20.28 6.16
CA LYS A 103 -8.17 -21.48 6.50
C LYS A 103 -8.20 -22.56 5.42
N GLU A 104 -9.24 -22.64 4.61
CA GLU A 104 -9.32 -23.62 3.52
C GLU A 104 -8.35 -23.26 2.39
N MET A 105 -8.35 -21.99 1.97
CA MET A 105 -7.40 -21.46 0.99
C MET A 105 -5.96 -21.55 1.48
N MET A 106 -5.72 -21.26 2.76
CA MET A 106 -4.38 -21.31 3.36
C MET A 106 -3.83 -22.72 3.60
N ARG A 107 -4.64 -23.78 3.43
CA ARG A 107 -4.16 -25.16 3.47
C ARG A 107 -3.48 -25.57 2.17
N ASP A 108 -3.88 -24.96 1.06
CA ASP A 108 -3.26 -25.18 -0.24
C ASP A 108 -2.03 -24.28 -0.37
N LYS A 109 -0.87 -24.91 -0.60
CA LYS A 109 0.42 -24.20 -0.70
C LYS A 109 0.52 -23.34 -1.96
N GLU A 110 -0.10 -23.73 -3.07
CA GLU A 110 -0.08 -22.94 -4.31
C GLU A 110 -0.94 -21.69 -4.11
N MET A 111 -2.14 -21.87 -3.56
CA MET A 111 -3.01 -20.74 -3.20
C MET A 111 -2.35 -19.79 -2.22
N GLN A 112 -1.67 -20.30 -1.19
CA GLN A 112 -0.91 -19.47 -0.25
C GLN A 112 0.12 -18.63 -1.00
N GLN A 113 0.91 -19.23 -1.91
CA GLN A 113 1.93 -18.51 -2.67
C GLN A 113 1.33 -17.44 -3.59
N GLU A 114 0.20 -17.72 -4.24
CA GLU A 114 -0.47 -16.74 -5.10
C GLU A 114 -1.03 -15.56 -4.30
N ILE A 115 -1.58 -15.81 -3.11
CA ILE A 115 -2.04 -14.75 -2.21
C ILE A 115 -0.87 -13.90 -1.70
N GLU A 116 0.27 -14.52 -1.39
CA GLU A 116 1.50 -13.79 -1.03
C GLU A 116 2.01 -12.90 -2.19
N ARG A 117 1.96 -13.40 -3.44
CA ARG A 117 2.32 -12.61 -4.62
C ARG A 117 1.37 -11.43 -4.82
N LEU A 118 0.07 -11.67 -4.67
CA LEU A 118 -0.95 -10.64 -4.77
C LEU A 118 -0.73 -9.55 -3.71
N GLN A 119 -0.48 -9.94 -2.47
CA GLN A 119 -0.16 -9.01 -1.38
C GLN A 119 1.05 -8.14 -1.73
N LYS A 120 2.14 -8.76 -2.20
CA LYS A 120 3.35 -8.03 -2.60
C LYS A 120 3.05 -7.01 -3.70
N HIS A 121 2.30 -7.42 -4.72
CA HIS A 121 1.95 -6.54 -5.83
C HIS A 121 1.09 -5.36 -5.37
N LEU A 122 0.12 -5.60 -4.48
CA LEU A 122 -0.67 -4.53 -3.86
C LEU A 122 0.22 -3.56 -3.07
N GLY A 123 1.22 -4.06 -2.35
CA GLY A 123 2.20 -3.24 -1.63
C GLY A 123 3.06 -2.35 -2.54
N GLU A 124 3.47 -2.88 -3.70
CA GLU A 124 4.19 -2.11 -4.72
C GLU A 124 3.29 -1.02 -5.32
N MET A 125 2.05 -1.36 -5.69
CA MET A 125 1.06 -0.39 -6.18
C MET A 125 0.76 0.69 -5.14
N ALA A 126 0.65 0.32 -3.86
CA ALA A 126 0.44 1.27 -2.76
C ALA A 126 1.59 2.27 -2.63
N THR A 127 2.82 1.84 -2.88
CA THR A 127 4.00 2.72 -2.88
C THR A 127 3.98 3.66 -4.08
N GLN A 128 3.71 3.14 -5.28
CA GLN A 128 3.59 3.96 -6.48
C GLN A 128 2.45 4.99 -6.38
N ALA A 129 1.33 4.60 -5.78
CA ALA A 129 0.21 5.50 -5.58
C ALA A 129 0.53 6.62 -4.58
N GLU A 130 1.31 6.33 -3.52
CA GLU A 130 1.83 7.37 -2.64
C GLU A 130 2.71 8.37 -3.39
N ASP A 131 3.66 7.89 -4.20
CA ASP A 131 4.55 8.75 -4.99
C ASP A 131 3.75 9.65 -5.96
N ALA A 132 2.70 9.09 -6.57
CA ALA A 132 1.78 9.82 -7.44
C ALA A 132 1.05 10.93 -6.68
N VAL A 133 0.49 10.64 -5.50
CA VAL A 133 -0.18 11.64 -4.65
C VAL A 133 0.78 12.73 -4.21
N GLN A 134 1.98 12.38 -3.72
CA GLN A 134 3.00 13.36 -3.31
C GLN A 134 3.44 14.25 -4.48
N THR A 135 3.52 13.69 -5.69
CA THR A 135 3.84 14.46 -6.89
C THR A 135 2.72 15.44 -7.23
N MET A 136 1.47 15.01 -7.15
CA MET A 136 0.29 15.86 -7.35
C MET A 136 0.20 16.98 -6.32
N GLU A 137 0.53 16.72 -5.05
CA GLU A 137 0.59 17.75 -4.01
C GLU A 137 1.66 18.81 -4.34
N ARG A 138 2.85 18.38 -4.78
CA ARG A 138 3.92 19.28 -5.21
C ARG A 138 3.51 20.13 -6.41
N LEU A 139 2.85 19.53 -7.41
CA LEU A 139 2.33 20.25 -8.58
C LEU A 139 1.28 21.27 -8.17
N THR A 140 0.31 20.87 -7.34
CA THR A 140 -0.74 21.76 -6.83
C THR A 140 -0.14 22.95 -6.08
N LYS A 141 0.86 22.72 -5.22
CA LYS A 141 1.57 23.79 -4.51
C LYS A 141 2.32 24.73 -5.45
N ARG A 142 2.97 24.21 -6.50
CA ARG A 142 3.66 25.04 -7.50
C ARG A 142 2.69 25.94 -8.26
N MET A 143 1.53 25.41 -8.64
CA MET A 143 0.48 26.19 -9.31
C MET A 143 -0.06 27.31 -8.41
N GLN A 144 -0.24 27.05 -7.11
CA GLN A 144 -0.64 28.07 -6.14
C GLN A 144 0.42 29.17 -6.01
N LEU A 145 1.71 28.83 -5.96
CA LEU A 145 2.79 29.82 -5.88
C LEU A 145 2.90 30.67 -7.15
N GLN A 146 2.75 30.07 -8.33
CA GLN A 146 2.73 30.81 -9.59
C GLN A 146 1.58 31.82 -9.63
N LYS A 147 0.40 31.44 -9.13
CA LYS A 147 -0.73 32.37 -8.98
C LYS A 147 -0.39 33.55 -8.07
N THR A 148 0.19 33.31 -6.89
CA THR A 148 0.55 34.40 -5.96
C THR A 148 1.58 35.36 -6.58
N ALA A 149 2.56 34.84 -7.32
CA ALA A 149 3.52 35.68 -8.02
C ALA A 149 2.86 36.54 -9.11
N GLN A 150 1.96 35.98 -9.92
CA GLN A 150 1.23 36.71 -10.97
C GLN A 150 0.29 37.78 -10.42
N LEU A 151 -0.29 37.58 -9.23
CA LEU A 151 -1.13 38.59 -8.59
C LEU A 151 -0.31 39.79 -8.10
N ASN A 152 0.87 39.54 -7.51
CA ASN A 152 1.75 40.59 -6.99
C ASN A 152 2.45 41.40 -8.09
N GLU A 153 2.58 40.89 -9.31
CA GLU A 153 3.13 41.63 -10.46
C GLU A 153 2.11 42.56 -11.13
N ASN A 154 0.82 42.43 -10.79
CA ASN A 154 -0.28 43.23 -11.36
C ASN A 154 -0.86 44.27 -10.35
N GLU A 155 -0.21 44.44 -9.19
CA GLU A 155 -0.46 45.51 -8.20
C GLU A 155 0.61 46.61 -8.30
#